data_AF-A0A9X3NEF6-F1
#
_entry.id   AF-A0A9X3NEF6-F1
#
_cell.length_a   1.000
_cell.length_b   1.000
_cell.length_c   1.000
_cell.angle_alpha   90.00
_cell.angle_beta   90.00
_cell.angle_gamma   90.00
#
_symmetry.space_group_name_H-M   'P 1'
#
loop_
_entity.id
_entity.type
_entity.pdbx_description
1 polymer ?
#
loop_
_entity_poly.entity_id
_entity_poly.type
_entity_poly.pdbx_seq_one_letter_code
_entity_poly.pdbx_strand_id
1 'polypeptide(L)'
;MSDVWSPGLSLRESAGRCHLTLAGLTYGVGFSLQEAADDLIARLVGIVLGARSSGFQHTAELGPPDLNLVEFISELGDIAARGEDIRPRVFTGAPSPG
;
A
#
# COMPACT_ATOMS: atom_id res chain seq x y z
N MET A 1 -6.27 -22.38 5.79
CA MET A 1 -5.99 -20.99 6.23
C MET A 1 -5.78 -20.22 4.95
N SER A 2 -6.75 -19.42 4.54
CA SER A 2 -6.65 -18.61 3.34
C SER A 2 -5.46 -17.69 3.53
N ASP A 3 -4.44 -17.84 2.70
CA ASP A 3 -3.35 -16.88 2.60
C ASP A 3 -4.01 -15.54 2.26
N VAL A 4 -4.08 -14.62 3.23
CA VAL A 4 -4.63 -13.29 2.98
C VAL A 4 -3.63 -12.61 2.07
N TRP A 5 -3.97 -12.57 0.78
CA TRP A 5 -3.10 -11.97 -0.21
C TRP A 5 -2.73 -10.56 0.24
N SER A 6 -1.43 -10.31 0.22
CA SER A 6 -0.85 -9.04 0.62
C SER A 6 0.13 -8.61 -0.46
N PRO A 7 0.06 -7.36 -0.93
CA PRO A 7 0.98 -6.87 -1.94
C PRO A 7 2.42 -6.93 -1.44
N GLY A 8 3.34 -7.29 -2.34
CA GLY A 8 4.76 -7.34 -2.01
C GLY A 8 5.29 -5.97 -1.55
N LEU A 9 5.88 -5.95 -0.35
CA LEU A 9 6.59 -4.80 0.19
C LEU A 9 8.08 -4.93 -0.09
N SER A 10 8.63 -3.95 -0.78
CA SER A 10 10.05 -3.88 -1.10
C SER A 10 10.67 -2.68 -0.42
N LEU A 11 11.65 -2.91 0.46
CA LEU A 11 12.47 -1.87 1.04
C LEU A 11 13.75 -1.70 0.20
N ARG A 12 14.06 -0.45 -0.13
CA ARG A 12 15.32 -0.06 -0.75
C ARG A 12 15.95 1.07 0.03
N GLU A 13 17.14 0.83 0.56
CA GLU A 13 17.93 1.85 1.25
C GLU A 13 18.94 2.44 0.28
N SER A 14 18.94 3.77 0.12
CA SER A 14 19.87 4.46 -0.77
C SER A 14 20.20 5.85 -0.23
N ALA A 15 21.49 6.19 -0.19
CA ALA A 15 21.99 7.51 0.22
C ALA A 15 21.46 8.01 1.59
N GLY A 16 21.30 7.09 2.56
CA GLY A 16 20.77 7.41 3.90
C GLY A 16 19.26 7.63 3.94
N ARG A 17 18.52 7.18 2.92
CA ARG A 17 17.06 7.20 2.85
C ARG A 17 16.50 5.80 2.70
N CYS A 18 15.37 5.56 3.35
CA CYS A 18 14.56 4.38 3.21
C CYS A 18 13.47 4.66 2.16
N HIS A 19 13.42 3.86 1.10
CA HIS A 19 12.35 3.87 0.11
C HIS A 19 11.55 2.58 0.27
N LEU A 20 10.29 2.70 0.64
CA LEU A 20 9.39 1.56 0.81
C LEU A 20 8.39 1.57 -0.33
N THR A 21 8.39 0.53 -1.16
CA THR A 21 7.49 0.42 -2.32
C THR A 21 6.48 -0.70 -2.09
N LEU A 22 5.21 -0.43 -2.37
CA LEU A 22 4.10 -1.38 -2.24
C LEU A 22 3.65 -1.84 -3.63
N ALA A 23 4.10 -3.02 -4.07
CA ALA A 23 3.71 -3.67 -5.34
C ALA A 23 3.63 -2.74 -6.58
N GLY A 24 4.46 -1.68 -6.63
CA GLY A 24 4.43 -0.67 -7.70
C GLY A 24 3.23 0.29 -7.67
N LEU A 25 2.29 0.13 -6.73
CA LEU A 25 1.12 1.00 -6.55
C LEU A 25 1.52 2.38 -6.02
N THR A 26 2.33 2.39 -4.96
CA THR A 26 2.80 3.62 -4.32
C THR A 26 4.10 3.35 -3.57
N TYR A 27 4.77 4.42 -3.17
CA TYR A 27 6.01 4.36 -2.42
C TYR A 27 6.04 5.44 -1.33
N GLY A 28 6.69 5.14 -0.22
CA GLY A 28 7.00 6.09 0.85
C GLY A 28 8.50 6.30 0.99
N VAL A 29 8.90 7.51 1.37
CA VAL A 29 10.31 7.87 1.55
C VAL A 29 10.53 8.50 2.92
N GLY A 30 11.60 8.09 3.61
CA GLY A 30 11.99 8.64 4.90
C GLY A 30 13.50 8.53 5.16
N PHE A 31 13.99 9.17 6.21
CA PHE A 31 15.36 8.94 6.71
C PHE A 31 15.44 7.66 7.55
N SER A 32 14.30 7.18 8.02
CA SER A 32 14.13 5.90 8.71
C SER A 32 13.06 5.03 8.04
N LEU A 33 13.07 3.73 8.36
CA LEU A 33 12.04 2.80 7.93
C LEU A 33 10.65 3.24 8.43
N GLN A 34 10.58 3.79 9.65
CA GLN A 34 9.33 4.26 10.24
C GLN A 34 8.76 5.47 9.48
N GLU A 35 9.59 6.44 9.13
CA GLU A 35 9.16 7.59 8.31
C GLU A 35 8.74 7.15 6.89
N ALA A 36 9.49 6.22 6.28
CA ALA A 36 9.12 5.69 4.97
C ALA A 36 7.79 4.93 5.02
N ALA A 37 7.53 4.19 6.09
CA ALA A 37 6.25 3.53 6.34
C ALA A 37 5.11 4.54 6.56
N ASP A 38 5.34 5.61 7.32
CA ASP A 38 4.33 6.64 7.57
C ASP A 38 3.97 7.40 6.29
N ASP A 39 4.97 7.81 5.49
CA ASP A 39 4.77 8.45 4.18
C ASP A 39 4.06 7.52 3.19
N LEU A 40 4.41 6.23 3.17
CA LEU A 40 3.73 5.22 2.34
C LEU A 40 2.24 5.15 2.69
N ILE A 41 1.92 5.08 3.99
CA ILE A 41 0.56 4.93 4.48
C ILE A 41 -0.25 6.20 4.22
N ALA A 42 0.33 7.39 4.45
CA ALA A 42 -0.34 8.65 4.15
C ALA A 42 -0.74 8.76 2.67
N ARG A 43 0.16 8.36 1.76
CA ARG A 43 -0.12 8.32 0.32
C ARG A 43 -1.17 7.27 -0.02
N LEU A 44 -1.08 6.09 0.58
CA LEU A 44 -2.01 5.00 0.36
C LEU A 44 -3.43 5.36 0.81
N VAL A 45 -3.59 6.00 1.98
CA VAL A 45 -4.87 6.55 2.46
C VAL A 45 -5.48 7.51 1.43
N GLY A 46 -4.67 8.42 0.89
CA GLY A 46 -5.13 9.33 -0.17
C GLY A 46 -5.61 8.59 -1.42
N ILE A 47 -4.89 7.56 -1.84
CA ILE A 47 -5.25 6.74 -3.01
C ILE A 47 -6.55 5.96 -2.77
N VAL A 48 -6.68 5.27 -1.64
CA VAL A 48 -7.87 4.43 -1.36
C VAL A 48 -9.13 5.27 -1.15
N LEU A 49 -9.02 6.43 -0.49
CA LEU A 49 -10.14 7.36 -0.33
C LEU A 49 -10.54 8.02 -1.66
N GLY A 50 -9.56 8.38 -2.49
CA GLY A 50 -9.78 8.90 -3.84
C GLY A 50 -10.44 7.85 -4.74
N ALA A 51 -9.94 6.62 -4.72
CA ALA A 51 -10.49 5.50 -5.48
C ALA A 51 -11.92 5.15 -5.05
N ARG A 52 -12.24 5.24 -3.75
CA ARG A 52 -13.62 5.06 -3.26
C ARG A 52 -14.56 6.16 -3.75
N SER A 53 -14.08 7.41 -3.74
CA SER A 53 -14.92 8.58 -4.07
C SER A 53 -15.18 8.74 -5.57
N SER A 54 -14.18 8.43 -6.41
CA SER A 54 -14.23 8.65 -7.87
C SER A 54 -14.28 7.35 -8.68
N GLY A 55 -14.22 6.19 -8.03
CA GLY A 55 -13.96 4.90 -8.67
C GLY A 55 -12.48 4.70 -8.99
N PHE A 56 -12.02 3.45 -8.99
CA PHE A 56 -10.65 3.12 -9.39
C PHE A 56 -10.48 3.30 -10.90
N GLN A 57 -9.89 4.42 -11.31
CA GLN A 57 -9.60 4.72 -12.72
C GLN A 57 -8.30 4.04 -13.11
N HIS A 58 -8.38 2.85 -13.72
CA HIS A 58 -7.22 2.19 -14.31
C HIS A 58 -6.96 2.77 -15.70
N THR A 59 -5.77 3.31 -15.93
CA THR A 59 -5.34 3.70 -17.27
C THR A 59 -5.14 2.43 -18.10
N ALA A 60 -5.88 2.28 -19.20
CA ALA A 60 -5.84 1.09 -20.05
C ALA A 60 -4.43 0.78 -20.63
N GLU A 61 -3.52 1.77 -20.64
CA GLU A 61 -2.13 1.62 -21.09
C GLU A 61 -1.26 0.79 -20.13
N LEU A 62 -1.71 0.54 -18.89
CA LEU A 62 -0.99 -0.25 -17.88
C LEU A 62 -1.34 -1.75 -17.89
N GLY A 63 -2.19 -2.20 -18.82
CA GLY A 63 -2.65 -3.58 -18.89
C GLY A 63 -3.90 -3.84 -18.02
N PRO A 64 -4.32 -5.11 -17.85
CA PRO A 64 -5.43 -5.44 -16.97
C PRO A 64 -5.04 -5.19 -15.50
N PRO A 65 -5.91 -4.58 -14.68
CA PRO A 65 -5.63 -4.37 -13.28
C PRO A 65 -5.51 -5.72 -12.55
N ASP A 66 -4.48 -5.88 -11.72
CA ASP A 66 -4.36 -7.00 -10.81
C ASP A 66 -5.59 -7.06 -9.89
N LEU A 67 -6.45 -8.06 -10.09
CA LEU A 67 -7.70 -8.21 -9.33
C LEU A 67 -7.44 -8.26 -7.82
N ASN A 68 -6.39 -8.97 -7.39
CA ASN A 68 -6.00 -9.02 -5.98
C ASN A 68 -5.64 -7.61 -5.43
N LEU A 69 -5.00 -6.77 -6.24
CA LEU A 69 -4.64 -5.40 -5.86
C LEU A 69 -5.88 -4.51 -5.76
N VAL A 70 -6.84 -4.67 -6.67
CA VAL A 70 -8.12 -3.95 -6.63
C VAL A 70 -8.94 -4.33 -5.40
N GLU A 71 -9.05 -5.62 -5.09
CA GLU A 71 -9.73 -6.10 -3.87
C GLU A 71 -9.05 -5.56 -2.61
N PHE A 72 -7.72 -5.57 -2.57
CA PHE A 72 -6.94 -5.00 -1.47
C PHE A 72 -7.17 -3.50 -1.30
N ILE A 73 -7.15 -2.71 -2.38
CA ILE A 73 -7.44 -1.27 -2.34
C ILE A 73 -8.86 -1.01 -1.83
N SER A 74 -9.83 -1.82 -2.25
CA SER A 74 -11.21 -1.70 -1.79
C SER A 74 -11.33 -2.00 -0.28
N GLU A 75 -10.71 -3.08 0.18
CA GLU A 75 -10.66 -3.45 1.60
C GLU A 75 -10.02 -2.35 2.46
N LEU A 76 -8.88 -1.81 2.03
CA LEU A 76 -8.22 -0.68 2.70
C LEU A 76 -9.11 0.57 2.70
N GLY A 77 -9.83 0.82 1.62
CA GLY A 77 -10.81 1.91 1.53
C GLY A 77 -11.95 1.76 2.53
N ASP A 78 -12.38 0.53 2.83
CA ASP A 78 -13.38 0.24 3.87
C ASP A 78 -12.84 0.37 5.29
N ILE A 79 -11.59 -0.01 5.54
CA ILE A 79 -10.93 0.21 6.84
C ILE A 79 -10.73 1.72 7.07
N ALA A 80 -10.17 2.43 6.08
CA ALA A 80 -9.93 3.87 6.17
C ALA A 80 -11.22 4.69 6.32
N ALA A 81 -12.31 4.30 5.63
CA ALA A 81 -13.60 4.99 5.77
C ALA A 81 -14.26 4.77 7.13
N ARG A 82 -13.95 3.67 7.82
CA ARG A 82 -14.35 3.45 9.22
C ARG A 82 -13.49 4.26 10.20
N GLY A 83 -12.47 4.97 9.73
CA GLY A 83 -11.49 5.66 10.56
C GLY A 83 -10.52 4.69 11.26
N GLU A 84 -10.46 3.44 10.80
CA GLU A 84 -9.55 2.44 11.34
C GLU A 84 -8.15 2.58 10.71
N ASP A 85 -7.12 2.14 11.43
CA ASP A 85 -5.75 2.20 10.94
C ASP A 85 -5.47 1.07 9.93
N ILE A 86 -4.97 1.43 8.75
CA ILE A 86 -4.71 0.50 7.65
C ILE A 86 -3.33 -0.17 7.72
N ARG A 87 -2.41 0.33 8.55
CA ARG A 87 -1.04 -0.19 8.70
C ARG A 87 -1.01 -1.68 9.01
N PRO A 88 -1.78 -2.22 9.98
CA PRO A 88 -1.72 -3.64 10.29
C PRO A 88 -2.06 -4.47 9.06
N ARG A 89 -3.05 -4.06 8.25
CA ARG A 89 -3.41 -4.81 7.05
C ARG A 89 -2.34 -4.75 5.96
N VAL A 90 -1.68 -3.60 5.80
CA VAL A 90 -0.60 -3.39 4.83
C VAL A 90 0.66 -4.18 5.24
N PHE A 91 1.02 -4.18 6.52
CA PHE A 91 2.26 -4.80 7.02
C PHE A 91 2.09 -6.24 7.50
N THR A 92 0.88 -6.81 7.52
CA THR A 92 0.65 -8.22 7.89
C THR A 92 1.38 -9.22 6.98
N GLY A 93 1.66 -8.85 5.73
CA GLY A 93 2.42 -9.66 4.78
C GLY A 93 3.91 -9.33 4.66
N ALA A 94 4.43 -8.37 5.44
CA ALA A 94 5.85 -8.04 5.40
C ALA A 94 6.64 -9.23 5.99
N PRO A 95 7.68 -9.76 5.31
CA PRO A 95 8.52 -10.79 5.89
C PRO A 95 9.09 -10.24 7.19
N SER A 96 8.90 -10.99 8.28
CA SER A 96 9.57 -10.72 9.54
C SER A 96 11.08 -10.67 9.28
N PRO A 97 11.83 -9.70 9.82
CA PRO A 97 13.28 -9.77 9.78
C PRO A 97 13.70 -10.97 10.64
N GLY A 98 14.08 -12.07 9.97
CA GLY A 98 14.73 -13.22 10.58
C GLY A 98 16.21 -12.96 10.79
#